data_AF-A0AAU3IPH2-F1
#
_entry.id   AF-A0AAU3IPH2-F1
#
_cell.length_a   1.000
_cell.length_b   1.000
_cell.length_c   1.000
_cell.angle_alpha   90.00
_cell.angle_beta   90.00
_cell.angle_gamma   90.00
#
_symmetry.space_group_name_H-M   'P 1'
#
loop_
_entity.id
_entity.type
_entity.pdbx_description
1 polymer ?
#
loop_
_entity_poly.entity_id
_entity_poly.type
_entity_poly.pdbx_seq_one_letter_code
_entity_poly.pdbx_strand_id
1 'polypeptide(L)'
;MRLLASAAILGLIATGLTAVPAQASAAKVAYGWAWPDGKGKLRITPRAAKPVTMHYGIRSFRLKPLAGAKEIRLDYSSASFYRTTVTCDAKDNAGKYAVSAKGLGTTACAPRDLAFVFTLGPTLVRIVYDGTRATTIHQFWAGVATERGKVAFGTLRYLGDGTPGPSISGIVSFTPEGGQPMKLGYDWMAGFTRITEACNADWLTGGDSRNADEEGVGSIACNARQMTAVLKRLKRPVFAKIHYSPLAGSMNQLWEVSLEARRPSGN
;
A
#
# COMPACT_ATOMS: atom_id res chain seq x y z
N MET A 1 -52.32 -72.02 26.00
CA MET A 1 -53.17 -71.35 24.99
C MET A 1 -52.80 -69.86 24.97
N ARG A 2 -52.49 -69.30 23.78
CA ARG A 2 -52.83 -67.95 23.25
C ARG A 2 -52.86 -66.76 24.26
N LEU A 3 -52.30 -65.56 24.05
CA LEU A 3 -51.90 -64.78 22.87
C LEU A 3 -51.13 -63.52 23.36
N LEU A 4 -50.15 -63.10 22.55
CA LEU A 4 -49.63 -61.75 22.22
C LEU A 4 -50.10 -60.51 23.02
N ALA A 5 -49.14 -59.65 23.40
CA ALA A 5 -49.22 -58.20 23.17
C ALA A 5 -47.82 -57.54 23.22
N SER A 6 -47.44 -56.93 22.09
CA SER A 6 -46.21 -56.15 21.87
C SER A 6 -46.30 -54.74 22.49
N ALA A 7 -45.17 -54.20 22.96
CA ALA A 7 -44.93 -52.76 22.96
C ALA A 7 -43.42 -52.49 22.82
N ALA A 8 -43.05 -51.96 21.65
CA ALA A 8 -41.70 -51.52 21.31
C ALA A 8 -41.36 -50.21 22.04
N ILE A 9 -40.16 -50.10 22.60
CA ILE A 9 -39.58 -48.81 22.99
C ILE A 9 -38.27 -48.61 22.23
N LEU A 10 -38.22 -47.45 21.59
CA LEU A 10 -37.25 -46.97 20.62
C LEU A 10 -35.83 -46.90 21.19
N GLY A 11 -34.87 -47.32 20.37
CA GLY A 11 -33.45 -47.12 20.60
C GLY A 11 -33.06 -45.65 20.51
N LEU A 12 -32.35 -45.15 21.53
CA LEU A 12 -31.58 -43.92 21.46
C LEU A 12 -30.25 -44.24 20.78
N ILE A 13 -30.14 -43.90 19.49
CA ILE A 13 -28.86 -43.89 18.79
C ILE A 13 -28.10 -42.66 19.29
N ALA A 14 -27.12 -42.88 20.15
CA ALA A 14 -26.10 -41.88 20.47
C ALA A 14 -25.19 -41.69 19.25
N THR A 15 -25.60 -40.83 18.31
CA THR A 15 -24.72 -40.32 17.27
C THR A 15 -23.74 -39.33 17.91
N GLY A 16 -22.61 -39.88 18.38
CA GLY A 16 -21.43 -39.09 18.70
C GLY A 16 -20.97 -38.36 17.44
N LEU A 17 -21.40 -37.10 17.32
CA LEU A 17 -20.76 -36.11 16.46
C LEU A 17 -19.35 -35.91 16.99
N THR A 18 -18.40 -36.68 16.46
CA THR A 18 -16.98 -36.36 16.54
C THR A 18 -16.79 -35.06 15.76
N ALA A 19 -16.92 -33.93 16.46
CA ALA A 19 -16.52 -32.65 15.95
C ALA A 19 -15.03 -32.74 15.62
N VAL A 20 -14.71 -32.88 14.34
CA VAL A 20 -13.35 -32.80 13.82
C VAL A 20 -12.83 -31.44 14.27
N PRO A 21 -11.76 -31.35 15.08
CA PRO A 21 -11.25 -30.07 15.53
C PRO A 21 -10.91 -29.27 14.28
N ALA A 22 -11.52 -28.10 14.13
CA ALA A 22 -11.18 -27.15 13.08
C ALA A 22 -9.68 -26.89 13.22
N GLN A 23 -8.91 -27.45 12.28
CA GLN A 23 -7.47 -27.40 12.28
C GLN A 23 -7.10 -25.93 12.11
N ALA A 24 -6.79 -25.26 13.23
CA ALA A 24 -6.44 -23.86 13.26
C ALA A 24 -5.30 -23.64 12.25
N SER A 25 -5.58 -22.86 11.21
CA SER A 25 -4.60 -22.56 10.18
C SER A 25 -3.39 -21.93 10.87
N ALA A 26 -2.21 -22.50 10.66
CA ALA A 26 -1.00 -21.99 11.30
C ALA A 26 -0.84 -20.51 10.96
N ALA A 27 -0.64 -19.68 12.00
CA ALA A 27 -0.50 -18.25 11.84
C ALA A 27 0.65 -17.93 10.86
N LYS A 28 0.35 -17.12 9.84
CA LYS A 28 1.28 -16.71 8.79
C LYS A 28 1.89 -15.36 9.13
N VAL A 29 3.04 -15.05 8.53
CA VAL A 29 3.75 -13.78 8.72
C VAL A 29 4.01 -13.10 7.38
N ALA A 30 3.63 -11.84 7.26
CA ALA A 30 3.95 -10.99 6.11
C ALA A 30 4.81 -9.80 6.54
N TYR A 31 5.84 -9.51 5.76
CA TYR A 31 6.60 -8.27 5.85
C TYR A 31 6.36 -7.45 4.58
N GLY A 32 6.26 -6.13 4.70
CA GLY A 32 6.01 -5.29 3.54
C GLY A 32 5.54 -3.89 3.89
N TRP A 33 5.23 -3.13 2.84
CA TRP A 33 4.51 -1.87 2.95
C TRP A 33 3.01 -2.17 2.93
N ALA A 34 2.35 -1.87 4.04
CA ALA A 34 0.90 -1.93 4.15
C ALA A 34 0.26 -0.60 3.73
N TRP A 35 -0.84 -0.71 3.01
CA TRP A 35 -1.70 0.39 2.58
C TRP A 35 -3.07 0.24 3.22
N PRO A 36 -3.80 1.34 3.48
CA PRO A 36 -5.21 1.25 3.80
C PRO A 36 -6.00 0.61 2.63
N ASP A 37 -7.02 -0.18 2.97
CA ASP A 37 -7.92 -0.85 2.00
C ASP A 37 -9.38 -0.76 2.45
N GLY A 38 -9.75 0.37 3.04
CA GLY A 38 -11.04 0.60 3.68
C GLY A 38 -11.00 0.56 5.21
N LYS A 39 -12.16 0.82 5.84
CA LYS A 39 -12.27 0.91 7.30
C LYS A 39 -11.89 -0.42 7.95
N GLY A 40 -10.87 -0.42 8.81
CA GLY A 40 -10.39 -1.62 9.51
C GLY A 40 -9.73 -2.65 8.58
N LYS A 41 -9.45 -2.28 7.32
CA LYS A 41 -8.85 -3.14 6.31
C LYS A 41 -7.53 -2.57 5.80
N LEU A 42 -6.57 -3.43 5.55
CA LEU A 42 -5.30 -3.10 4.93
C LEU A 42 -4.99 -4.06 3.80
N ARG A 43 -4.13 -3.63 2.90
CA ARG A 43 -3.54 -4.48 1.86
C ARG A 43 -2.01 -4.43 1.95
N ILE A 44 -1.36 -5.54 1.67
CA ILE A 44 0.10 -5.67 1.73
C ILE A 44 0.55 -6.67 0.67
N THR A 45 1.64 -6.37 -0.01
CA THR A 45 2.32 -7.36 -0.87
C THR A 45 3.49 -7.93 -0.09
N PRO A 46 3.48 -9.24 0.26
CA PRO A 46 4.56 -9.85 1.04
C PRO A 46 5.93 -9.70 0.37
N ARG A 47 6.93 -9.42 1.18
CA ARG A 47 8.33 -9.26 0.80
C ARG A 47 9.21 -10.18 1.62
N ALA A 48 10.33 -10.61 1.04
CA ALA A 48 11.37 -11.29 1.78
C ALA A 48 12.06 -10.27 2.69
N ALA A 49 12.12 -10.55 3.99
CA ALA A 49 12.73 -9.68 4.98
C ALA A 49 14.07 -10.25 5.45
N LYS A 50 15.15 -9.48 5.28
CA LYS A 50 16.49 -9.79 5.81
C LYS A 50 16.79 -8.86 6.98
N PRO A 51 17.03 -9.36 8.21
CA PRO A 51 17.48 -8.54 9.32
C PRO A 51 18.76 -7.78 8.96
N VAL A 52 18.82 -6.51 9.34
CA VAL A 52 19.96 -5.63 9.10
C VAL A 52 20.14 -4.68 10.28
N THR A 53 21.36 -4.21 10.47
CA THR A 53 21.66 -3.08 11.36
C THR A 53 21.78 -1.83 10.50
N MET A 54 20.96 -0.83 10.80
CA MET A 54 20.94 0.46 10.10
C MET A 54 21.93 1.44 10.73
N HIS A 55 22.01 2.63 10.15
CA HIS A 55 22.80 3.73 10.73
C HIS A 55 22.38 3.98 12.19
N TYR A 56 23.34 4.35 13.05
CA TYR A 56 23.18 4.46 14.50
C TYR A 56 22.87 3.15 15.26
N GLY A 57 23.18 1.98 14.67
CA GLY A 57 23.07 0.69 15.36
C GLY A 57 21.65 0.13 15.49
N ILE A 58 20.68 0.75 14.82
CA ILE A 58 19.26 0.43 14.97
C ILE A 58 18.92 -0.80 14.12
N ARG A 59 18.41 -1.86 14.77
CA ARG A 59 17.99 -3.06 14.05
C ARG A 59 16.73 -2.82 13.23
N SER A 60 16.69 -3.36 12.03
CA SER A 60 15.53 -3.32 11.14
C SER A 60 15.58 -4.46 10.12
N PHE A 61 14.78 -4.36 9.06
CA PHE A 61 14.67 -5.33 7.98
C PHE A 61 14.88 -4.65 6.63
N ARG A 62 15.76 -5.23 5.79
CA ARG A 62 15.84 -4.92 4.37
C ARG A 62 14.85 -5.81 3.63
N LEU A 63 13.95 -5.19 2.88
CA LEU A 63 12.95 -5.89 2.09
C LEU A 63 13.44 -6.15 0.66
N LYS A 64 13.10 -7.32 0.13
CA LYS A 64 13.32 -7.69 -1.27
C LYS A 64 12.00 -8.20 -1.90
N PRO A 65 11.83 -8.07 -3.23
CA PRO A 65 10.77 -8.77 -3.92
C PRO A 65 10.75 -10.26 -3.56
N LEU A 66 9.55 -10.80 -3.35
CA LEU A 66 9.32 -12.22 -3.20
C LEU A 66 8.63 -12.69 -4.49
N ALA A 67 9.24 -13.65 -5.19
CA ALA A 67 8.72 -14.14 -6.47
C ALA A 67 7.31 -14.72 -6.29
N GLY A 68 6.39 -14.36 -7.19
CA GLY A 68 5.00 -14.81 -7.14
C GLY A 68 4.16 -14.25 -5.97
N ALA A 69 4.69 -13.34 -5.16
CA ALA A 69 3.94 -12.75 -4.06
C ALA A 69 2.75 -11.94 -4.57
N LYS A 70 1.55 -12.33 -4.13
CA LYS A 70 0.30 -11.62 -4.44
C LYS A 70 -0.05 -10.66 -3.31
N GLU A 71 -0.71 -9.56 -3.66
CA GLU A 71 -1.33 -8.64 -2.69
C GLU A 71 -2.31 -9.45 -1.82
N ILE A 72 -2.18 -9.34 -0.50
CA ILE A 72 -3.13 -9.89 0.47
C ILE A 72 -3.90 -8.75 1.11
N ARG A 73 -5.17 -9.00 1.43
CA ARG A 73 -6.07 -8.06 2.11
C ARG A 73 -6.42 -8.63 3.47
N LEU A 74 -6.26 -7.82 4.51
CA LEU A 74 -6.41 -8.23 5.89
C LEU A 74 -7.32 -7.28 6.66
N ASP A 75 -8.16 -7.84 7.53
CA ASP A 75 -8.86 -7.12 8.59
C ASP A 75 -7.91 -6.89 9.77
N TYR A 76 -7.71 -5.64 10.18
CA TYR A 76 -6.89 -5.29 11.34
C TYR A 76 -7.70 -4.76 12.53
N SER A 77 -9.03 -4.78 12.45
CA SER A 77 -9.93 -4.11 13.42
C SER A 77 -9.76 -4.58 14.85
N SER A 78 -9.26 -5.82 15.04
CA SER A 78 -8.96 -6.42 16.34
C SER A 78 -7.47 -6.76 16.53
N ALA A 79 -6.58 -6.27 15.67
CA ALA A 79 -5.16 -6.59 15.73
C ALA A 79 -4.49 -5.84 16.89
N SER A 80 -3.57 -6.51 17.58
CA SER A 80 -2.63 -5.79 18.46
C SER A 80 -1.67 -4.98 17.58
N PHE A 81 -1.60 -3.66 17.78
CA PHE A 81 -0.76 -2.78 16.97
C PHE A 81 0.37 -2.18 17.81
N TYR A 82 1.59 -2.21 17.27
CA TYR A 82 2.78 -1.70 17.95
C TYR A 82 3.57 -0.75 17.04
N ARG A 83 3.81 0.47 17.54
CA ARG A 83 4.53 1.54 16.81
C ARG A 83 6.01 1.60 17.17
N THR A 84 6.81 2.15 16.25
CA THR A 84 8.21 2.50 16.52
C THR A 84 8.38 3.86 17.18
N THR A 85 7.33 4.69 17.20
CA THR A 85 7.27 5.95 17.94
C THR A 85 7.01 5.69 19.42
N VAL A 86 7.44 6.60 20.29
CA VAL A 86 7.20 6.51 21.75
C VAL A 86 5.74 6.77 22.16
N THR A 87 4.94 7.43 21.30
CA THR A 87 3.49 7.63 21.51
C THR A 87 2.68 7.19 20.28
N CYS A 88 1.37 7.00 20.47
CA CYS A 88 0.47 6.50 19.44
C CYS A 88 -0.03 7.55 18.45
N ASP A 89 0.17 8.84 18.73
CA ASP A 89 -0.27 9.99 17.94
C ASP A 89 0.88 10.75 17.26
N ALA A 90 2.13 10.41 17.57
CA ALA A 90 3.29 11.06 16.99
C ALA A 90 3.34 10.91 15.46
N LYS A 91 3.61 12.01 14.75
CA LYS A 91 3.82 12.03 13.29
C LYS A 91 5.25 11.66 12.90
N ASP A 92 6.21 12.02 13.74
CA ASP A 92 7.61 11.68 13.60
C ASP A 92 8.16 11.10 14.91
N ASN A 93 9.38 10.58 14.87
CA ASN A 93 10.02 9.97 16.04
C ASN A 93 10.81 10.99 16.89
N ALA A 94 11.08 12.20 16.39
CA ALA A 94 11.96 13.21 17.02
C ALA A 94 13.28 12.63 17.59
N GLY A 95 13.85 11.63 16.92
CA GLY A 95 15.07 10.93 17.36
C GLY A 95 14.87 9.92 18.51
N LYS A 96 13.64 9.69 18.98
CA LYS A 96 13.29 8.72 20.03
C LYS A 96 12.55 7.54 19.43
N TYR A 97 13.05 6.33 19.69
CA TYR A 97 12.53 5.10 19.08
C TYR A 97 12.13 4.08 20.13
N ALA A 98 10.93 3.53 19.99
CA ALA A 98 10.42 2.42 20.78
C ALA A 98 10.53 1.14 19.95
N VAL A 99 11.73 0.58 19.89
CA VAL A 99 12.04 -0.62 19.09
C VAL A 99 12.64 -1.72 19.97
N SER A 100 12.19 -2.95 19.74
CA SER A 100 12.71 -4.16 20.36
C SER A 100 14.10 -4.51 19.83
N ALA A 101 14.76 -5.46 20.50
CA ALA A 101 16.01 -6.05 20.02
C ALA A 101 15.90 -6.75 18.65
N LYS A 102 14.69 -6.91 18.09
CA LYS A 102 14.46 -7.44 16.74
C LYS A 102 14.15 -6.34 15.71
N GLY A 103 14.18 -5.07 16.10
CA GLY A 103 13.85 -3.94 15.23
C GLY A 103 12.35 -3.74 15.01
N LEU A 104 11.50 -4.35 15.84
CA LEU A 104 10.04 -4.21 15.79
C LEU A 104 9.57 -3.21 16.83
N GLY A 105 8.57 -2.40 16.49
CA GLY A 105 7.93 -1.44 17.38
C GLY A 105 7.41 -2.08 18.67
N THR A 106 7.49 -1.35 19.77
CA THR A 106 7.09 -1.83 21.12
C THR A 106 6.00 -0.99 21.77
N THR A 107 5.71 0.20 21.26
CA THR A 107 4.64 1.05 21.82
C THR A 107 3.29 0.47 21.43
N ALA A 108 2.56 -0.09 22.40
CA ALA A 108 1.24 -0.65 22.17
C ALA A 108 0.22 0.46 21.87
N CYS A 109 -0.50 0.31 20.77
CA CYS A 109 -1.49 1.26 20.28
C CYS A 109 -2.78 0.53 19.88
N ALA A 110 -3.87 1.27 19.79
CA ALA A 110 -5.15 0.73 19.36
C ALA A 110 -5.21 0.60 17.83
N PRO A 111 -6.07 -0.28 17.28
CA PRO A 111 -6.32 -0.38 15.83
C PRO A 111 -6.65 0.97 15.16
N ARG A 112 -7.36 1.86 15.87
CA ARG A 112 -7.66 3.22 15.36
C ARG A 112 -6.40 4.05 15.09
N ASP A 113 -5.32 3.81 15.83
CA ASP A 113 -4.06 4.53 15.67
C ASP A 113 -3.33 4.05 14.40
N LEU A 114 -3.54 2.80 13.97
CA LEU A 114 -3.08 2.33 12.67
C LEU A 114 -3.81 3.05 11.52
N ALA A 115 -5.10 3.35 11.69
CA ALA A 115 -5.84 4.16 10.73
C ALA A 115 -5.24 5.58 10.62
N PHE A 116 -4.89 6.20 11.76
CA PHE A 116 -4.16 7.46 11.77
C PHE A 116 -2.82 7.35 11.04
N VAL A 117 -2.01 6.32 11.33
CA VAL A 117 -0.73 6.10 10.65
C VAL A 117 -0.93 6.00 9.14
N PHE A 118 -1.96 5.31 8.65
CA PHE A 118 -2.23 5.23 7.21
C PHE A 118 -2.60 6.58 6.58
N THR A 119 -3.02 7.58 7.36
CA THR A 119 -3.16 8.96 6.84
C THR A 119 -1.82 9.63 6.57
N LEU A 120 -0.74 9.13 7.16
CA LEU A 120 0.64 9.59 6.93
C LEU A 120 1.30 8.85 5.75
N GLY A 121 0.58 7.90 5.13
CA GLY A 121 1.02 7.14 3.98
C GLY A 121 1.27 5.65 4.25
N PRO A 122 1.86 4.94 3.27
CA PRO A 122 2.17 3.52 3.38
C PRO A 122 3.09 3.24 4.56
N THR A 123 2.88 2.13 5.26
CA THR A 123 3.60 1.82 6.50
C THR A 123 4.34 0.50 6.41
N LEU A 124 5.63 0.49 6.77
CA LEU A 124 6.38 -0.74 6.92
C LEU A 124 5.95 -1.52 8.15
N VAL A 125 5.50 -2.75 7.92
CA VAL A 125 4.95 -3.59 8.97
C VAL A 125 5.35 -5.05 8.84
N ARG A 126 5.48 -5.70 9.99
CA ARG A 126 5.43 -7.14 10.15
C ARG A 126 4.05 -7.50 10.67
N ILE A 127 3.29 -8.28 9.91
CA ILE A 127 1.94 -8.70 10.25
C ILE A 127 1.92 -10.21 10.50
N VAL A 128 1.45 -10.60 11.67
CA VAL A 128 0.98 -11.97 11.95
C VAL A 128 -0.50 -12.02 11.61
N TYR A 129 -0.92 -13.03 10.86
CA TYR A 129 -2.31 -13.16 10.41
C TYR A 129 -2.76 -14.62 10.33
N ASP A 130 -4.06 -14.83 10.48
CA ASP A 130 -4.74 -16.10 10.23
C ASP A 130 -5.89 -15.87 9.25
N GLY A 131 -5.89 -16.62 8.14
CA GLY A 131 -6.79 -16.38 7.02
C GLY A 131 -6.71 -14.93 6.52
N THR A 132 -7.80 -14.19 6.69
CA THR A 132 -7.94 -12.78 6.30
C THR A 132 -7.88 -11.82 7.48
N ARG A 133 -7.53 -12.29 8.68
CA ARG A 133 -7.51 -11.47 9.91
C ARG A 133 -6.07 -11.27 10.39
N ALA A 134 -5.64 -10.03 10.53
CA ALA A 134 -4.41 -9.69 11.22
C ALA A 134 -4.61 -9.83 12.72
N THR A 135 -3.68 -10.50 13.39
CA THR A 135 -3.69 -10.70 14.84
C THR A 135 -2.69 -9.78 15.54
N THR A 136 -1.53 -9.54 14.91
CA THR A 136 -0.50 -8.67 15.46
C THR A 136 0.22 -7.92 14.36
N ILE A 137 0.39 -6.62 14.54
CA ILE A 137 1.04 -5.72 13.58
C ILE A 137 2.12 -4.95 14.32
N HIS A 138 3.38 -5.12 13.92
CA HIS A 138 4.48 -4.28 14.38
C HIS A 138 4.94 -3.38 13.24
N GLN A 139 5.02 -2.08 13.49
CA GLN A 139 5.83 -1.20 12.66
C GLN A 139 7.30 -1.58 12.80
N PHE A 140 8.07 -1.36 11.74
CA PHE A 140 9.52 -1.35 11.81
C PHE A 140 10.07 -0.24 10.93
N TRP A 141 11.28 0.21 11.22
CA TRP A 141 11.81 1.40 10.58
C TRP A 141 12.34 1.13 9.17
N ALA A 142 11.84 1.87 8.18
CA ALA A 142 12.54 2.16 6.93
C ALA A 142 13.85 2.93 7.20
N GLY A 143 14.91 2.31 7.72
CA GLY A 143 16.17 3.06 7.81
C GLY A 143 16.65 3.46 6.41
N VAL A 144 17.66 4.32 6.31
CA VAL A 144 18.23 4.88 5.05
C VAL A 144 18.55 3.88 3.92
N ALA A 145 18.62 2.58 4.21
CA ALA A 145 18.85 1.53 3.23
C ALA A 145 17.57 0.89 2.66
N THR A 146 16.39 1.49 2.86
CA THR A 146 15.20 1.13 2.09
C THR A 146 15.29 1.64 0.65
N GLU A 147 14.52 1.00 -0.23
CA GLU A 147 14.51 1.25 -1.67
C GLU A 147 14.66 2.73 -2.04
N ARG A 148 15.63 3.02 -2.91
CA ARG A 148 15.74 4.33 -3.55
C ARG A 148 14.58 4.50 -4.53
N GLY A 149 13.91 5.65 -4.45
CA GLY A 149 12.96 6.08 -5.46
C GLY A 149 13.61 6.06 -6.84
N LYS A 150 12.81 5.70 -7.85
CA LYS A 150 13.20 5.70 -9.26
C LYS A 150 12.43 6.79 -9.98
N VAL A 151 13.07 7.42 -10.96
CA VAL A 151 12.40 8.32 -11.90
C VAL A 151 12.40 7.64 -13.26
N ALA A 152 11.25 7.56 -13.91
CA ALA A 152 11.14 6.97 -15.24
C ALA A 152 10.01 7.60 -16.05
N PHE A 153 10.17 7.56 -17.37
CA PHE A 153 9.08 7.78 -18.32
C PHE A 153 8.29 6.49 -18.54
N GLY A 154 7.02 6.62 -18.89
CA GLY A 154 6.20 5.46 -19.23
C GLY A 154 4.71 5.77 -19.33
N THR A 155 3.94 4.70 -19.46
CA THR A 155 2.48 4.77 -19.61
C THR A 155 1.79 4.67 -18.25
N LEU A 156 0.98 5.67 -17.94
CA LEU A 156 0.18 5.78 -16.73
C LEU A 156 -1.30 5.53 -17.03
N ARG A 157 -1.97 4.73 -16.20
CA ARG A 157 -3.42 4.54 -16.24
C ARG A 157 -3.98 4.61 -14.83
N TYR A 158 -5.02 5.43 -14.63
CA TYR A 158 -5.74 5.44 -13.37
C TYR A 158 -6.60 4.17 -13.20
N LEU A 159 -6.53 3.53 -12.03
CA LEU A 159 -7.25 2.30 -11.71
C LEU A 159 -8.41 2.51 -10.72
N GLY A 160 -8.52 3.68 -10.11
CA GLY A 160 -9.48 3.96 -9.04
C GLY A 160 -8.80 4.40 -7.75
N ASP A 161 -9.58 4.85 -6.78
CA ASP A 161 -9.06 5.46 -5.54
C ASP A 161 -8.83 4.44 -4.43
N GLY A 162 -9.53 3.30 -4.43
CA GLY A 162 -9.34 2.22 -3.44
C GLY A 162 -9.45 2.66 -1.97
N THR A 163 -9.93 3.88 -1.73
CA THR A 163 -9.88 4.59 -0.44
C THR A 163 -11.26 5.23 -0.21
N PRO A 164 -11.96 4.93 0.90
CA PRO A 164 -13.26 5.54 1.18
C PRO A 164 -13.13 7.05 1.50
N GLY A 165 -14.05 7.88 0.99
CA GLY A 165 -14.17 9.32 1.31
C GLY A 165 -13.77 10.26 0.16
N PRO A 166 -13.76 11.60 0.38
CA PRO A 166 -13.26 12.58 -0.59
C PRO A 166 -11.74 12.44 -0.74
N SER A 167 -11.32 11.39 -1.43
CA SER A 167 -9.95 10.91 -1.39
C SER A 167 -9.01 11.77 -2.22
N ILE A 168 -7.89 12.18 -1.60
CA ILE A 168 -6.70 12.77 -2.23
C ILE A 168 -5.64 11.67 -2.41
N SER A 169 -6.09 10.44 -2.63
CA SER A 169 -5.26 9.27 -2.86
C SER A 169 -5.86 8.43 -3.97
N GLY A 170 -5.04 7.57 -4.55
CA GLY A 170 -5.55 6.56 -5.46
C GLY A 170 -4.51 5.58 -5.92
N ILE A 171 -4.91 4.79 -6.91
CA ILE A 171 -4.13 3.71 -7.46
C ILE A 171 -4.03 3.90 -8.97
N VAL A 172 -2.81 3.76 -9.48
CA VAL A 172 -2.49 3.78 -10.90
C VAL A 172 -1.76 2.50 -11.31
N SER A 173 -1.91 2.12 -12.57
CA SER A 173 -0.96 1.23 -13.25
C SER A 173 0.07 2.11 -13.93
N PHE A 174 1.34 1.83 -13.71
CA PHE A 174 2.44 2.46 -14.42
C PHE A 174 3.29 1.40 -15.11
N THR A 175 3.59 1.62 -16.38
CA THR A 175 4.49 0.78 -17.16
C THR A 175 5.67 1.65 -17.61
N PRO A 176 6.82 1.58 -16.92
CA PRO A 176 8.03 2.26 -17.36
C PRO A 176 8.41 1.82 -18.79
N GLU A 177 9.04 2.70 -19.56
CA GLU A 177 9.63 2.34 -20.86
C GLU A 177 10.58 1.13 -20.70
N GLY A 178 10.39 0.08 -21.52
CA GLY A 178 11.14 -1.18 -21.43
C GLY A 178 10.87 -2.02 -20.16
N GLY A 179 9.90 -1.62 -19.34
CA GLY A 179 9.56 -2.26 -18.07
C GLY A 179 8.26 -3.06 -18.10
N GLN A 180 7.93 -3.66 -16.96
CA GLN A 180 6.67 -4.37 -16.73
C GLN A 180 5.66 -3.47 -16.00
N PRO A 181 4.35 -3.64 -16.23
CA PRO A 181 3.32 -2.89 -15.53
C PRO A 181 3.37 -3.14 -14.03
N MET A 182 3.19 -2.09 -13.24
CA MET A 182 3.12 -2.16 -11.78
C MET A 182 2.01 -1.28 -11.23
N LYS A 183 1.43 -1.72 -10.11
CA LYS A 183 0.41 -0.99 -9.38
C LYS A 183 1.07 -0.06 -8.36
N LEU A 184 0.83 1.24 -8.50
CA LEU A 184 1.34 2.26 -7.59
C LEU A 184 0.16 2.96 -6.90
N GLY A 185 0.21 3.09 -5.58
CA GLY A 185 -0.65 3.98 -4.82
C GLY A 185 -0.02 5.37 -4.73
N TYR A 186 -0.81 6.39 -4.46
CA TYR A 186 -0.35 7.74 -4.14
C TYR A 186 -1.29 8.35 -3.11
N ASP A 187 -0.84 9.37 -2.37
CA ASP A 187 -1.62 10.07 -1.36
C ASP A 187 -1.44 11.60 -1.46
N TRP A 188 -1.85 12.32 -0.41
CA TRP A 188 -1.83 13.78 -0.35
C TRP A 188 -0.43 14.39 -0.43
N MET A 189 0.62 13.60 -0.18
CA MET A 189 2.02 14.04 -0.31
C MET A 189 2.54 13.95 -1.74
N ALA A 190 1.80 13.34 -2.67
CA ALA A 190 2.25 13.21 -4.04
C ALA A 190 2.32 14.58 -4.75
N GLY A 191 3.47 14.87 -5.36
CA GLY A 191 3.65 16.06 -6.18
C GLY A 191 3.05 15.88 -7.58
N PHE A 192 2.54 16.96 -8.16
CA PHE A 192 2.05 16.97 -9.54
C PHE A 192 2.55 18.19 -10.27
N THR A 193 3.14 17.99 -11.44
CA THR A 193 3.68 19.07 -12.27
C THR A 193 3.12 18.97 -13.67
N ARG A 194 2.77 20.10 -14.27
CA ARG A 194 1.99 20.18 -15.50
C ARG A 194 2.68 21.04 -16.56
N ILE A 195 2.35 20.77 -17.80
CA ILE A 195 2.60 21.67 -18.94
C ILE A 195 1.41 22.64 -19.08
N THR A 196 0.23 22.14 -18.72
CA THR A 196 -1.01 22.90 -18.73
C THR A 196 -1.01 23.96 -17.61
N GLU A 197 -1.29 25.22 -17.93
CA GLU A 197 -1.28 26.32 -16.95
C GLU A 197 -2.32 26.14 -15.84
N ALA A 198 -3.51 25.71 -16.20
CA ALA A 198 -4.59 25.50 -15.23
C ALA A 198 -4.46 24.13 -14.55
N CYS A 199 -4.22 24.12 -13.24
CA CYS A 199 -4.07 22.89 -12.46
C CYS A 199 -5.27 21.94 -12.50
N ASN A 200 -6.47 22.44 -12.82
CA ASN A 200 -7.70 21.65 -12.93
C ASN A 200 -8.09 21.30 -14.37
N ALA A 201 -7.36 21.77 -15.40
CA ALA A 201 -7.64 21.44 -16.79
C ALA A 201 -7.42 19.95 -17.08
N ASP A 202 -7.95 19.46 -18.20
CA ASP A 202 -7.70 18.09 -18.65
C ASP A 202 -6.26 17.90 -19.13
N TRP A 203 -5.81 16.65 -19.17
CA TRP A 203 -4.41 16.28 -19.42
C TRP A 203 -3.91 16.88 -20.75
N LEU A 204 -2.84 17.66 -20.69
CA LEU A 204 -2.22 18.36 -21.83
C LEU A 204 -3.16 19.30 -22.64
N THR A 205 -4.33 19.65 -22.12
CA THR A 205 -5.30 20.48 -22.86
C THR A 205 -4.91 21.95 -22.76
N GLY A 206 -4.60 22.58 -23.90
CA GLY A 206 -4.10 23.96 -23.91
C GLY A 206 -2.71 24.09 -23.29
N GLY A 207 -1.91 23.03 -23.33
CA GLY A 207 -0.52 23.06 -22.89
C GLY A 207 0.32 23.99 -23.76
N ASP A 208 1.13 24.83 -23.12
CA ASP A 208 2.11 25.69 -23.78
C ASP A 208 3.48 25.02 -23.72
N SER A 209 4.15 24.87 -24.86
CA SER A 209 5.49 24.27 -24.92
C SER A 209 6.53 25.03 -24.10
N ARG A 210 6.31 26.33 -23.83
CA ARG A 210 7.15 27.12 -22.91
C ARG A 210 7.12 26.63 -21.47
N ASN A 211 6.08 25.90 -21.09
CA ASN A 211 5.93 25.32 -19.76
C ASN A 211 6.53 23.90 -19.66
N ALA A 212 7.16 23.42 -20.73
CA ALA A 212 7.87 22.15 -20.80
C ALA A 212 9.39 22.36 -20.91
N ASP A 213 10.18 21.47 -20.29
CA ASP A 213 11.62 21.40 -20.54
C ASP A 213 11.95 20.70 -21.87
N GLU A 214 13.24 20.55 -22.17
CA GLU A 214 13.73 19.86 -23.39
C GLU A 214 13.31 18.39 -23.47
N GLU A 215 12.97 17.74 -22.35
CA GLU A 215 12.42 16.38 -22.31
C GLU A 215 10.89 16.37 -22.49
N GLY A 216 10.28 17.55 -22.68
CA GLY A 216 8.85 17.75 -22.76
C GLY A 216 8.15 17.67 -21.40
N VAL A 217 8.86 17.82 -20.29
CA VAL A 217 8.34 17.66 -18.92
C VAL A 217 7.80 18.98 -18.38
N GLY A 218 6.59 18.97 -17.87
CA GLY A 218 5.94 20.15 -17.31
C GLY A 218 6.65 20.74 -16.08
N SER A 219 6.53 22.05 -15.90
CA SER A 219 7.14 22.84 -14.82
C SER A 219 6.14 23.46 -13.82
N ILE A 220 4.84 23.46 -14.14
CA ILE A 220 3.82 24.12 -13.32
C ILE A 220 3.37 23.22 -12.18
N ALA A 221 3.70 23.60 -10.95
CA ALA A 221 3.38 22.82 -9.77
C ALA A 221 1.89 22.92 -9.38
N CYS A 222 1.29 21.76 -9.15
CA CYS A 222 -0.07 21.57 -8.68
C CYS A 222 -0.07 20.62 -7.48
N ASN A 223 -1.15 20.62 -6.70
CA ASN A 223 -1.27 19.77 -5.52
C ASN A 223 -1.90 18.40 -5.83
N ALA A 224 -1.80 17.48 -4.88
CA ALA A 224 -2.34 16.13 -5.01
C ALA A 224 -3.87 16.10 -5.26
N ARG A 225 -4.64 17.08 -4.77
CA ARG A 225 -6.09 17.16 -5.01
C ARG A 225 -6.39 17.42 -6.48
N GLN A 226 -5.66 18.35 -7.09
CA GLN A 226 -5.75 18.66 -8.51
C GLN A 226 -5.30 17.45 -9.34
N MET A 227 -4.20 16.79 -8.94
CA MET A 227 -3.74 15.54 -9.54
C MET A 227 -4.83 14.47 -9.56
N THR A 228 -5.44 14.18 -8.40
CA THR A 228 -6.52 13.17 -8.31
C THR A 228 -7.71 13.54 -9.21
N ALA A 229 -8.10 14.81 -9.24
CA ALA A 229 -9.20 15.26 -10.08
C ALA A 229 -8.91 15.02 -11.58
N VAL A 230 -7.69 15.31 -12.04
CA VAL A 230 -7.25 15.07 -13.42
C VAL A 230 -7.19 13.56 -13.71
N LEU A 231 -6.54 12.77 -12.85
CA LEU A 231 -6.41 11.33 -13.02
C LEU A 231 -7.77 10.62 -13.10
N LYS A 232 -8.75 11.06 -12.30
CA LYS A 232 -10.12 10.52 -12.32
C LYS A 232 -10.86 10.78 -13.64
N ARG A 233 -10.50 11.83 -14.37
CA ARG A 233 -11.12 12.16 -15.67
C ARG A 233 -10.40 11.51 -16.86
N LEU A 234 -9.20 10.96 -16.66
CA LEU A 234 -8.47 10.25 -17.71
C LEU A 234 -9.29 9.07 -18.25
N LYS A 235 -9.70 9.17 -19.52
CA LYS A 235 -10.42 8.10 -20.24
C LYS A 235 -9.48 7.05 -20.82
N ARG A 236 -8.21 7.39 -21.01
CA ARG A 236 -7.19 6.57 -21.69
C ARG A 236 -5.86 6.64 -20.92
N PRO A 237 -4.98 5.64 -21.08
CA PRO A 237 -3.63 5.75 -20.57
C PRO A 237 -2.90 6.95 -21.19
N VAL A 238 -2.03 7.58 -20.41
CA VAL A 238 -1.25 8.75 -20.81
C VAL A 238 0.24 8.49 -20.65
N PHE A 239 1.06 9.17 -21.43
CA PHE A 239 2.51 9.17 -21.24
C PHE A 239 2.89 10.20 -20.17
N ALA A 240 3.76 9.80 -19.24
CA ALA A 240 4.14 10.63 -18.10
C ALA A 240 5.56 10.31 -17.63
N LYS A 241 6.15 11.23 -16.88
CA LYS A 241 7.35 11.01 -16.06
C LYS A 241 6.89 10.85 -14.62
N ILE A 242 7.45 9.88 -13.92
CA ILE A 242 7.04 9.53 -12.56
C ILE A 242 8.26 9.27 -11.68
N HIS A 243 8.23 9.81 -10.47
CA HIS A 243 9.08 9.42 -9.35
C HIS A 243 8.30 8.44 -8.48
N TYR A 244 8.80 7.22 -8.31
CA TYR A 244 8.08 6.12 -7.65
C TYR A 244 9.00 5.22 -6.84
N SER A 245 8.42 4.47 -5.91
CA SER A 245 9.09 3.48 -5.07
C SER A 245 8.49 2.09 -5.35
N PRO A 246 9.10 1.29 -6.26
CA PRO A 246 8.53 0.01 -6.73
C PRO A 246 8.18 -1.01 -5.62
N LEU A 247 9.02 -1.19 -4.60
CA LEU A 247 8.78 -2.09 -3.47
C LEU A 247 7.67 -1.59 -2.56
N ALA A 248 7.61 -0.27 -2.33
CA ALA A 248 6.51 0.36 -1.61
C ALA A 248 5.21 0.37 -2.41
N GLY A 249 5.31 0.23 -3.74
CA GLY A 249 4.20 0.42 -4.65
C GLY A 249 3.65 1.83 -4.53
N SER A 250 4.51 2.84 -4.44
CA SER A 250 4.14 4.25 -4.24
C SER A 250 4.54 5.11 -5.44
N MET A 251 3.70 6.05 -5.83
CA MET A 251 4.01 7.16 -6.73
C MET A 251 4.15 8.43 -5.89
N ASN A 252 5.34 9.03 -5.94
CA ASN A 252 5.71 10.18 -5.11
C ASN A 252 5.56 11.50 -5.87
N GLN A 253 5.80 11.49 -7.19
CA GLN A 253 5.62 12.67 -8.03
C GLN A 253 5.25 12.26 -9.46
N LEU A 254 4.35 13.04 -10.05
CA LEU A 254 3.86 12.89 -11.42
C LEU A 254 4.16 14.16 -12.21
N TRP A 255 4.64 14.00 -13.43
CA TRP A 255 4.75 15.10 -14.39
C TRP A 255 3.98 14.78 -15.66
N GLU A 256 3.24 15.77 -16.18
CA GLU A 256 2.80 15.76 -17.57
C GLU A 256 4.01 15.77 -18.50
N VAL A 257 3.91 15.00 -19.58
CA VAL A 257 4.94 14.94 -20.62
C VAL A 257 4.29 15.14 -21.99
N SER A 258 4.78 16.13 -22.75
CA SER A 258 4.40 16.35 -24.15
C SER A 258 5.39 15.64 -25.06
N LEU A 259 4.92 14.63 -25.79
CA LEU A 259 5.73 13.94 -26.80
C LEU A 259 6.10 14.84 -27.99
N GLU A 260 5.31 15.89 -28.23
CA GLU A 260 5.59 16.88 -29.27
C GLU A 260 6.78 17.76 -28.87
N ALA A 261 6.81 18.22 -27.62
CA ALA A 261 7.93 19.00 -27.08
C ALA A 261 9.23 18.19 -26.96
N ARG A 262 9.14 16.85 -26.88
CA ARG A 262 10.30 15.93 -26.81
C ARG A 262 10.98 15.69 -28.17
N ARG A 263 10.38 16.15 -29.28
CA ARG A 263 11.02 16.00 -30.60
C ARG A 263 12.14 17.02 -30.73
N PRO A 264 13.38 16.60 -31.07
CA PRO A 264 14.42 17.57 -31.42
C PRO A 264 13.92 18.40 -32.60
N SER A 265 14.07 19.71 -32.48
CA SER A 265 13.79 20.65 -33.57
C SER A 265 14.77 20.38 -34.71
N GLY A 266 14.44 19.46 -35.62
CA GLY A 266 15.28 19.18 -36.80
C GLY A 266 15.12 17.76 -37.36
N ASN A 267 14.29 17.65 -38.39
CA ASN A 267 14.68 17.10 -39.70
C ASN A 267 13.70 17.63 -40.76
#